data_AF-A0A221K1P9-F1
#
_entry.id   AF-A0A221K1P9-F1
#
_cell.length_a   1.000
_cell.length_b   1.000
_cell.length_c   1.000
_cell.angle_alpha   90.00
_cell.angle_beta   90.00
_cell.angle_gamma   90.00
#
_symmetry.space_group_name_H-M   'P 1'
#
loop_
_entity.id
_entity.type
_entity.pdbx_description
1 polymer ?
#
loop_
_entity_poly.entity_id
_entity_poly.type
_entity_poly.pdbx_seq_one_letter_code
_entity_poly.pdbx_strand_id
1 'polypeptide(L)'
;MTLKKLPTSAACDVVGLDRQRLNEDIASGIYQCAPEARASIGRFWDKADLCGLFVYAFLLRVYGAGGQDALKPGDRKPALSKKVAAMYACQIAAAMRSGLDDGETRIDFPLSGFNDDWSANHADQPPSFFAGQVGSEIATICFSLNGIQAGLDARMKVWSGESA
;
A
#
# COMPACT_ATOMS: atom_id res chain seq x y z
N MET A 1 -6.54 5.25 19.60
CA MET A 1 -5.37 4.51 20.14
C MET A 1 -4.19 4.84 19.24
N THR A 2 -3.24 5.65 19.71
CA THR A 2 -2.12 6.13 18.89
C THR A 2 -1.14 4.97 18.68
N LEU A 3 -1.11 4.39 17.48
CA LEU A 3 -0.20 3.30 17.16
C LEU A 3 1.25 3.76 17.35
N LYS A 4 2.00 3.04 18.19
CA LYS A 4 3.42 3.26 18.43
C LYS A 4 4.18 3.00 17.13
N LYS A 5 5.11 3.89 16.77
CA LYS A 5 5.96 3.69 15.59
C LYS A 5 6.78 2.41 15.74
N LEU A 6 6.91 1.64 14.65
CA LEU A 6 7.62 0.37 14.62
C LEU A 6 8.99 0.49 13.96
N PRO A 7 10.04 -0.18 14.46
CA PRO A 7 11.29 -0.31 13.71
C PRO A 7 11.06 -1.14 12.44
N THR A 8 11.90 -0.98 11.41
CA THR A 8 11.76 -1.70 10.12
C THR A 8 11.59 -3.21 10.27
N SER A 9 12.28 -3.86 11.22
CA SER A 9 12.11 -5.30 11.43
C SER A 9 10.67 -5.66 11.81
N ALA A 10 10.11 -5.00 12.82
CA ALA A 10 8.74 -5.22 13.25
C ALA A 10 7.72 -4.85 12.15
N ALA A 11 7.96 -3.76 11.42
CA ALA A 11 7.11 -3.38 10.29
C ALA A 11 7.09 -4.48 9.20
N CYS A 12 8.25 -5.01 8.84
CA CYS A 12 8.40 -6.13 7.90
C CYS A 12 7.70 -7.40 8.40
N ASP A 13 7.84 -7.73 9.69
CA ASP A 13 7.21 -8.91 10.29
C ASP A 13 5.66 -8.82 10.21
N VAL A 14 5.10 -7.65 10.55
CA VAL A 14 3.66 -7.39 10.51
C VAL A 14 3.10 -7.56 9.09
N VAL A 15 3.76 -7.01 8.07
CA VAL A 15 3.26 -7.03 6.69
C VAL A 15 3.70 -8.26 5.90
N GLY A 16 4.60 -9.08 6.45
CA GLY A 16 5.14 -10.29 5.80
C GLY A 16 6.07 -9.98 4.64
N LEU A 17 6.93 -8.97 4.78
CA LEU A 17 7.95 -8.61 3.79
C LEU A 17 9.35 -9.02 4.24
N ASP A 18 10.16 -9.49 3.29
CA ASP A 18 11.58 -9.69 3.55
C ASP A 18 12.29 -8.34 3.77
N ARG A 19 12.94 -8.21 4.92
CA ARG A 19 13.61 -6.98 5.34
C ARG A 19 14.76 -6.59 4.42
N GLN A 20 15.53 -7.56 3.93
CA GLN A 20 16.66 -7.29 3.05
C GLN A 20 16.15 -6.76 1.70
N ARG A 21 15.13 -7.41 1.12
CA ARG A 21 14.49 -6.97 -0.13
C ARG A 21 13.88 -5.58 -0.02
N LEU A 22 13.21 -5.26 1.09
CA LEU A 22 12.69 -3.91 1.31
C LEU A 22 13.84 -2.88 1.35
N ASN A 23 14.94 -3.18 2.05
CA ASN A 23 16.09 -2.27 2.10
C ASN A 23 16.75 -2.08 0.72
N GLU A 24 16.82 -3.12 -0.10
CA GLU A 24 17.27 -3.04 -1.51
C GLU A 24 16.35 -2.12 -2.34
N ASP A 25 15.03 -2.29 -2.19
CA ASP A 25 14.04 -1.48 -2.90
C ASP A 25 14.07 -0.01 -2.45
N ILE A 26 14.34 0.27 -1.17
CA ILE A 26 14.55 1.63 -0.65
C ILE A 26 15.86 2.22 -1.20
N ALA A 27 16.97 1.48 -1.11
CA ALA A 27 18.28 1.97 -1.54
C ALA A 27 18.37 2.22 -3.05
N SER A 28 17.65 1.43 -3.85
CA SER A 28 17.53 1.61 -5.30
C SER A 28 16.53 2.68 -5.72
N GLY A 29 15.82 3.31 -4.77
CA GLY A 29 14.82 4.33 -5.04
C GLY A 29 13.52 3.80 -5.65
N ILE A 30 13.26 2.50 -5.56
CA ILE A 30 11.98 1.90 -5.96
C ILE A 30 10.89 2.25 -4.94
N TYR A 31 11.17 2.08 -3.65
CA TYR A 31 10.24 2.40 -2.57
C TYR A 31 10.61 3.73 -1.91
N GLN A 32 10.02 4.83 -2.41
CA GLN A 32 10.43 6.20 -2.05
C GLN A 32 9.72 6.77 -0.81
N CYS A 33 8.57 6.21 -0.44
CA CYS A 33 7.80 6.62 0.74
C CYS A 33 8.27 5.97 2.04
N ALA A 34 9.46 5.37 2.08
CA ALA A 34 10.02 4.94 3.35
C ALA A 34 10.31 6.16 4.25
N PRO A 35 10.01 6.08 5.56
CA PRO A 35 10.35 7.17 6.47
C PRO A 35 11.86 7.40 6.50
N GLU A 36 12.26 8.63 6.83
CA GLU A 36 13.68 8.98 6.94
C GLU A 36 14.42 8.10 7.95
N ALA A 37 15.63 7.68 7.58
CA ALA A 37 16.49 6.97 8.51
C ALA A 37 17.15 7.95 9.47
N ARG A 38 17.10 7.65 10.76
CA ARG A 38 17.85 8.38 11.79
C ARG A 38 19.14 7.63 12.11
N ALA A 39 20.24 8.37 12.25
CA ALA A 39 21.53 7.80 12.62
C ALA A 39 21.40 6.95 13.90
N SER A 40 22.10 5.82 13.97
CA SER A 40 22.15 4.86 15.09
C SER A 40 20.87 4.08 15.44
N ILE A 41 19.69 4.51 14.99
CA ILE A 41 18.40 3.89 15.36
C ILE A 41 17.57 3.39 14.17
N GLY A 42 17.90 3.80 12.94
CA GLY A 42 17.23 3.35 11.72
C GLY A 42 15.91 4.07 11.45
N ARG A 43 14.98 3.37 10.79
CA ARG A 43 13.67 3.90 10.36
C ARG A 43 12.56 3.47 11.30
N PHE A 44 11.64 4.39 11.57
CA PHE A 44 10.46 4.15 12.39
C PHE A 44 9.19 4.44 11.58
N TRP A 45 8.37 3.41 11.43
CA TRP A 45 7.18 3.37 10.60
C TRP A 45 5.95 3.67 11.44
N ASP A 46 5.19 4.71 11.09
CA ASP A 46 3.91 4.99 11.72
C ASP A 46 2.74 4.29 11.00
N LYS A 47 1.49 4.53 11.44
CA LYS A 47 0.31 3.86 10.86
C LYS A 47 0.16 4.12 9.36
N ALA A 48 0.44 5.33 8.89
CA ALA A 48 0.32 5.67 7.48
C ALA A 48 1.40 4.94 6.66
N ASP A 49 2.63 4.91 7.16
CA ASP A 49 3.73 4.16 6.54
C ASP A 49 3.40 2.66 6.44
N LEU A 50 2.83 2.09 7.52
CA LEU A 50 2.44 0.68 7.58
C LEU A 50 1.28 0.35 6.63
N CYS A 51 0.32 1.26 6.43
CA CYS A 51 -0.76 1.08 5.44
C CYS A 51 -0.20 1.03 4.02
N GLY A 52 0.71 1.95 3.67
CA GLY A 52 1.40 1.92 2.38
C GLY A 52 2.21 0.64 2.20
N LEU A 53 3.00 0.27 3.22
CA LEU A 53 3.83 -0.93 3.18
C LEU A 53 3.00 -2.23 3.09
N PHE A 54 1.82 -2.26 3.73
CA PHE A 54 0.86 -3.36 3.63
C PHE A 54 0.35 -3.54 2.19
N VAL A 55 -0.01 -2.43 1.52
CA VAL A 55 -0.42 -2.46 0.11
C VAL A 55 0.73 -2.91 -0.79
N TYR A 56 1.95 -2.43 -0.55
CA TYR A 56 3.14 -2.87 -1.28
C TYR A 56 3.34 -4.39 -1.17
N ALA A 57 3.33 -4.90 0.07
CA ALA A 57 3.46 -6.33 0.36
C ALA A 57 2.37 -7.16 -0.34
N PHE A 58 1.12 -6.69 -0.28
CA PHE A 58 -0.01 -7.33 -0.92
C PHE A 58 0.19 -7.43 -2.44
N LEU A 59 0.52 -6.31 -3.10
CA LEU A 59 0.69 -6.26 -4.55
C LEU A 59 1.85 -7.13 -5.02
N LEU A 60 2.98 -7.13 -4.30
CA LEU A 60 4.10 -8.02 -4.60
C LEU A 60 3.74 -9.50 -4.43
N ARG A 61 2.92 -9.85 -3.44
CA ARG A 61 2.47 -11.23 -3.22
C ARG A 61 1.51 -11.71 -4.31
N VAL A 62 0.54 -10.88 -4.68
CA VAL A 62 -0.53 -11.25 -5.62
C VAL A 62 -0.02 -11.22 -7.06
N TYR A 63 0.74 -10.18 -7.43
CA TYR A 63 1.14 -9.89 -8.81
C TYR A 63 2.65 -9.97 -9.06
N GLY A 64 3.45 -10.35 -8.06
CA GLY A 64 4.89 -10.54 -8.23
C GLY A 64 5.20 -11.75 -9.10
N ALA A 65 6.27 -11.65 -9.89
CA ALA A 65 6.71 -12.67 -10.84
C ALA A 65 7.15 -14.02 -10.22
N GLY A 66 7.09 -14.17 -8.88
CA GLY A 66 7.54 -15.36 -8.15
C GLY A 66 6.66 -15.76 -6.97
N GLY A 67 5.39 -15.32 -6.93
CA GLY A 67 4.46 -15.75 -5.87
C GLY A 67 4.24 -17.26 -5.87
N GLN A 68 4.21 -17.88 -4.68
CA GLN A 68 4.01 -19.34 -4.48
C GLN A 68 2.71 -19.88 -5.10
N ASP A 69 1.73 -19.02 -5.34
CA ASP A 69 0.50 -19.37 -6.05
C ASP A 69 0.73 -19.38 -7.57
N ALA A 70 1.62 -20.22 -8.06
CA ALA A 70 1.76 -20.41 -9.49
C ALA A 70 0.42 -20.88 -10.07
N LEU A 71 -0.18 -20.07 -10.95
CA LEU A 71 -1.18 -20.57 -11.88
C LEU A 71 -0.54 -21.66 -12.74
N LYS A 72 -1.37 -22.49 -13.38
CA LYS A 72 -0.96 -23.72 -14.08
C LYS A 72 0.27 -23.49 -14.97
N PRO A 73 1.10 -24.53 -15.21
CA PRO A 73 2.23 -24.43 -16.13
C PRO A 73 1.78 -23.84 -17.48
N GLY A 74 2.28 -22.65 -17.83
CA GLY A 74 1.90 -21.92 -19.04
C GLY A 74 1.16 -20.59 -18.79
N ASP A 75 0.56 -20.39 -17.62
CA ASP A 75 -0.09 -19.13 -17.25
C ASP A 75 0.95 -18.10 -16.80
N ARG A 76 1.17 -17.06 -17.62
CA ARG A 76 1.88 -15.86 -17.17
C ARG A 76 0.93 -15.03 -16.31
N LYS A 77 1.19 -14.95 -15.00
CA LYS A 77 0.53 -13.93 -14.17
C LYS A 77 0.80 -12.55 -14.77
N PRO A 78 -0.21 -11.66 -14.86
CA PRO A 78 0.05 -10.26 -15.13
C PRO A 78 0.99 -9.75 -14.03
N ALA A 79 2.23 -9.45 -14.42
CA ALA A 79 3.26 -9.05 -13.48
C ALA A 79 3.17 -7.54 -13.24
N LEU A 80 2.81 -7.15 -12.01
CA LEU A 80 2.91 -5.76 -11.60
C LEU A 80 4.37 -5.46 -11.28
N SER A 81 4.94 -4.42 -11.91
CA SER A 81 6.31 -4.02 -11.58
C SER A 81 6.39 -3.50 -10.14
N LYS A 82 7.56 -3.70 -9.49
CA LYS A 82 7.81 -3.16 -8.14
C LYS A 82 7.61 -1.64 -8.07
N LYS A 83 8.00 -0.92 -9.13
CA LYS A 83 7.83 0.54 -9.20
C LYS A 83 6.34 0.94 -9.16
N VAL A 84 5.49 0.22 -9.88
CA VAL A 84 4.04 0.49 -9.87
C VAL A 84 3.43 0.10 -8.52
N ALA A 85 3.84 -1.01 -7.92
CA ALA A 85 3.42 -1.37 -6.57
C ALA A 85 3.82 -0.31 -5.54
N ALA A 86 5.05 0.20 -5.63
CA ALA A 86 5.55 1.24 -4.74
C ALA A 86 4.82 2.58 -4.94
N MET A 87 4.51 2.95 -6.19
CA MET A 87 3.71 4.14 -6.49
C MET A 87 2.35 4.10 -5.75
N TYR A 88 1.58 3.02 -5.87
CA TYR A 88 0.31 2.89 -5.12
C TYR A 88 0.52 2.93 -3.61
N ALA A 89 1.52 2.21 -3.09
CA ALA A 89 1.84 2.22 -1.67
C ALA A 89 2.14 3.62 -1.14
N CYS A 90 2.91 4.41 -1.90
CA CYS A 90 3.28 5.76 -1.52
C CYS A 90 2.08 6.72 -1.56
N GLN A 91 1.19 6.58 -2.54
CA GLN A 91 -0.02 7.38 -2.59
C GLN A 91 -1.02 7.02 -1.49
N ILE A 92 -1.12 5.74 -1.11
CA ILE A 92 -1.90 5.33 0.06
C ILE A 92 -1.32 5.93 1.34
N ALA A 93 0.01 5.91 1.51
CA ALA A 93 0.64 6.54 2.67
C ALA A 93 0.39 8.07 2.70
N ALA A 94 0.41 8.74 1.53
CA ALA A 94 0.09 10.16 1.42
C ALA A 94 -1.37 10.46 1.76
N ALA A 95 -2.32 9.68 1.23
CA ALA A 95 -3.75 9.81 1.54
C ALA A 95 -4.05 9.59 3.02
N MET A 96 -3.40 8.62 3.67
CA MET A 96 -3.52 8.41 5.11
C MET A 96 -2.98 9.59 5.95
N ARG A 97 -2.18 10.48 5.36
CA ARG A 97 -1.62 11.68 6.02
C ARG A 97 -2.36 12.96 5.69
N SER A 98 -3.20 12.99 4.64
CA SER A 98 -3.86 14.22 4.19
C SER A 98 -4.98 14.68 5.14
N GLY A 99 -5.42 13.82 6.07
CA GLY A 99 -6.53 14.14 6.96
C GLY A 99 -7.86 14.09 6.23
N LEU A 100 -8.17 12.92 5.66
CA LEU A 100 -9.39 12.62 4.92
C LEU A 100 -10.65 13.10 5.64
N ASP A 101 -11.63 13.53 4.85
CA ASP A 101 -12.91 14.01 5.36
C ASP A 101 -13.74 12.84 5.93
N ASP A 102 -14.71 13.18 6.78
CA ASP A 102 -15.56 12.18 7.41
C ASP A 102 -16.38 11.41 6.35
N GLY A 103 -16.21 10.10 6.32
CA GLY A 103 -16.86 9.20 5.35
C GLY A 103 -16.03 8.86 4.10
N GLU A 104 -14.91 9.52 3.86
CA GLU A 104 -13.97 9.14 2.79
C GLU A 104 -13.23 7.85 3.18
N THR A 105 -13.56 6.76 2.50
CA THR A 105 -13.15 5.40 2.91
C THR A 105 -12.53 4.59 1.77
N ARG A 106 -12.41 5.20 0.59
CA ARG A 106 -11.84 4.61 -0.62
C ARG A 106 -10.91 5.60 -1.30
N ILE A 107 -9.78 5.11 -1.79
CA ILE A 107 -8.88 5.85 -2.66
C ILE A 107 -8.99 5.30 -4.07
N ASP A 108 -9.25 6.20 -5.01
CA ASP A 108 -9.34 5.89 -6.43
C ASP A 108 -8.10 6.41 -7.14
N PHE A 109 -7.55 5.57 -7.99
CA PHE A 109 -6.44 5.88 -8.87
C PHE A 109 -6.97 5.96 -10.31
N PRO A 110 -7.15 7.18 -10.84
CA PRO A 110 -7.61 7.40 -12.19
C PRO A 110 -6.65 6.75 -13.21
N LEU A 111 -7.15 5.96 -14.18
CA LEU A 111 -6.32 5.41 -15.26
C LEU A 111 -6.10 6.43 -16.41
N SER A 112 -5.63 7.64 -16.08
CA SER A 112 -5.42 8.79 -17.00
C SER A 112 -4.06 8.78 -17.69
N GLY A 113 -3.15 7.91 -17.27
CA GLY A 113 -1.74 7.97 -17.64
C GLY A 113 -0.87 7.38 -16.54
N PHE A 114 0.01 8.19 -15.95
CA PHE A 114 0.72 7.80 -14.74
C PHE A 114 -0.24 7.94 -13.55
N ASN A 115 -0.47 6.84 -12.82
CA ASN A 115 -1.42 6.78 -11.70
C ASN A 115 -0.77 7.35 -10.42
N ASP A 116 -0.17 8.53 -10.52
CA ASP A 116 0.51 9.23 -9.42
C ASP A 116 -0.39 10.24 -8.70
N ASP A 117 -1.62 10.43 -9.16
CA ASP A 117 -2.66 11.21 -8.49
C ASP A 117 -3.78 10.30 -7.96
N TRP A 118 -4.45 10.75 -6.91
CA TRP A 118 -5.52 10.00 -6.26
C TRP A 118 -6.66 10.90 -5.81
N SER A 119 -7.87 10.34 -5.76
CA SER A 119 -9.03 10.98 -5.16
C SER A 119 -9.58 10.15 -4.00
N ALA A 120 -9.87 10.82 -2.90
CA ALA A 120 -10.62 10.23 -1.80
C ALA A 120 -12.11 10.25 -2.13
N ASN A 121 -12.78 9.13 -1.88
CA ASN A 121 -14.17 8.93 -2.24
C ASN A 121 -14.90 8.13 -1.16
N HIS A 122 -16.21 8.24 -1.17
CA HIS A 122 -17.07 7.39 -0.35
C HIS A 122 -17.22 6.00 -0.99
N ALA A 123 -17.47 4.98 -0.16
CA ALA A 123 -17.61 3.61 -0.64
C ALA A 123 -18.87 3.37 -1.49
N ASP A 124 -19.90 4.21 -1.33
CA ASP A 124 -21.18 4.15 -2.04
C ASP A 124 -21.18 4.87 -3.39
N GLN A 125 -20.21 5.75 -3.64
CA GLN A 125 -20.04 6.41 -4.93
C GLN A 125 -19.46 5.42 -5.95
N PRO A 126 -19.88 5.45 -7.22
CA PRO A 126 -19.23 4.63 -8.24
C PRO A 126 -17.75 5.04 -8.38
N PRO A 127 -16.83 4.08 -8.64
CA PRO A 127 -15.48 4.41 -9.05
C PRO A 127 -15.52 5.29 -10.30
N SER A 128 -14.98 6.51 -10.23
CA SER A 128 -15.06 7.43 -11.36
C SER A 128 -13.73 8.09 -11.66
N PHE A 129 -13.50 8.29 -12.95
CA PHE A 129 -12.29 8.82 -13.54
C PHE A 129 -12.61 10.13 -14.24
N PHE A 130 -11.82 11.18 -14.01
CA PHE A 130 -11.94 12.44 -14.74
C PHE A 130 -10.56 12.88 -15.24
N ALA A 131 -10.40 13.02 -16.57
CA ALA A 131 -9.26 13.70 -17.18
C ALA A 131 -9.73 14.96 -17.89
N GLY A 132 -9.37 16.13 -17.33
CA GLY A 132 -9.89 17.41 -17.80
C GLY A 132 -11.41 17.50 -17.60
N GLN A 133 -12.16 17.74 -18.68
CA GLN A 133 -13.64 17.81 -18.64
C GLN A 133 -14.34 16.52 -19.10
N VAL A 134 -13.59 15.45 -19.36
CA VAL A 134 -14.15 14.17 -19.83
C VAL A 134 -14.05 13.15 -18.70
N GLY A 135 -15.22 12.67 -18.25
CA GLY A 135 -15.36 11.65 -17.21
C GLY A 135 -15.69 10.28 -17.77
N SER A 136 -15.23 9.23 -17.08
CA SER A 136 -15.62 7.83 -17.31
C SER A 136 -15.86 7.16 -15.96
N GLU A 137 -16.94 6.41 -15.83
CA GLU A 137 -17.31 5.73 -14.57
C GLU A 137 -16.69 4.33 -14.42
N ILE A 138 -15.72 3.94 -15.28
CA ILE A 138 -15.40 2.51 -15.46
C ILE A 138 -13.89 2.19 -15.40
N ALA A 139 -12.99 3.16 -15.18
CA ALA A 139 -11.55 2.91 -15.27
C ALA A 139 -10.73 3.54 -14.13
N THR A 140 -10.84 2.98 -12.92
CA THR A 140 -9.95 3.29 -11.79
C THR A 140 -9.45 2.03 -11.10
N ILE A 141 -8.32 2.13 -10.40
CA ILE A 141 -7.94 1.14 -9.39
C ILE A 141 -8.35 1.69 -8.03
N CYS A 142 -9.13 0.93 -7.28
CA CYS A 142 -9.65 1.35 -5.98
C CYS A 142 -8.99 0.58 -4.84
N PHE A 143 -8.73 1.28 -3.74
CA PHE A 143 -8.34 0.67 -2.48
C PHE A 143 -9.28 1.11 -1.37
N SER A 144 -9.85 0.14 -0.64
CA SER A 144 -10.61 0.44 0.59
C SER A 144 -9.64 0.76 1.72
N LEU A 145 -9.70 1.98 2.24
CA LEU A 145 -8.89 2.40 3.38
C LEU A 145 -9.32 1.69 4.67
N ASN A 146 -10.63 1.48 4.86
CA ASN A 146 -11.14 0.70 5.97
C ASN A 146 -10.64 -0.75 5.90
N GLY A 147 -10.66 -1.35 4.70
CA GLY A 147 -10.13 -2.70 4.47
C GLY A 147 -8.64 -2.79 4.74
N ILE A 148 -7.84 -1.81 4.29
CA ILE A 148 -6.40 -1.75 4.56
C ILE A 148 -6.13 -1.64 6.05
N GLN A 149 -6.80 -0.70 6.74
CA GLN A 149 -6.62 -0.49 8.17
C GLN A 149 -7.04 -1.72 8.98
N ALA A 150 -8.21 -2.29 8.70
CA ALA A 150 -8.68 -3.50 9.37
C ALA A 150 -7.75 -4.68 9.15
N GLY A 151 -7.26 -4.86 7.92
CA GLY A 151 -6.29 -5.91 7.59
C GLY A 151 -4.95 -5.72 8.30
N LEU A 152 -4.46 -4.48 8.40
CA LEU A 152 -3.25 -4.15 9.15
C LEU A 152 -3.45 -4.38 10.65
N ASP A 153 -4.55 -3.89 11.22
CA ASP A 153 -4.86 -4.02 12.65
C ASP A 153 -4.98 -5.51 13.05
N ALA A 154 -5.59 -6.34 12.20
CA ALA A 154 -5.64 -7.79 12.41
C ALA A 154 -4.24 -8.43 12.46
N ARG A 155 -3.33 -8.03 11.57
CA ARG A 155 -1.94 -8.54 11.58
C ARG A 155 -1.14 -8.02 12.76
N MET A 156 -1.36 -6.78 13.16
CA MET A 156 -0.75 -6.18 14.35
C MET A 156 -1.12 -6.95 15.61
N LYS A 157 -2.40 -7.35 15.77
CA LYS A 157 -2.85 -8.19 16.89
C LYS A 157 -2.14 -9.55 16.92
N VAL A 158 -2.08 -10.23 15.77
CA VAL A 158 -1.37 -11.51 15.65
C VAL A 158 0.11 -11.35 16.03
N TRP A 159 0.76 -10.29 15.54
CA TRP A 159 2.16 -10.00 15.85
C TRP A 159 2.40 -9.66 17.33
N SER A 160 1.47 -8.95 18.00
CA SER A 160 1.56 -8.64 19.43
C SER A 160 1.25 -9.84 20.33
N GLY A 161 0.84 -10.98 19.77
CA GLY A 161 0.43 -12.17 20.52
C GLY A 161 -1.00 -12.10 21.06
N GLU A 162 -1.80 -11.14 20.62
CA GLU A 162 -3.24 -11.08 20.90
C GLU A 162 -3.97 -12.08 19.99
N SER A 163 -4.93 -12.83 20.54
CA SER A 163 -5.75 -13.75 19.74
C SER A 163 -6.62 -12.94 18.75
N ALA A 164 -6.61 -13.35 17.48
CA ALA A 164 -7.27 -12.67 16.37
C ALA A 164 -8.80 -12.63 16.49
#